data_AF-T1KZF6-F1
#
_entry.id   AF-T1KZF6-F1
#
_cell.length_a   1.000
_cell.length_b   1.000
_cell.length_c   1.000
_cell.angle_alpha   90.00
_cell.angle_beta   90.00
_cell.angle_gamma   90.00
#
_symmetry.space_group_name_H-M   'P 1'
#
loop_
_entity.id
_entity.type
_entity.pdbx_description
1 polymer ?
#
loop_
_entity_poly.entity_id
_entity_poly.type
_entity_poly.pdbx_seq_one_letter_code
_entity_poly.pdbx_strand_id
1 'polypeptide(L)'
;MAVEVCIKAHECFTLCCDIEGISLVLRNARILVFQHLAPTKNHHAMIRLLTGIGRYSEMLYIFDILREDHQFELLLRRGNQKCNKLRVALLDYLKGDKEMYPLIALNFSMHREIAEMLESGAMKSLSAINLRRQQNCMAFKEELEKILQELMDASESYKKAGVFSKSEYCDKMAQLVALQIHYLPSGIILINLNETAVNDFISRHSKFIEALIVADAYQNHRQWNVAIFHNVVNRSDWTYLRDFNMSYPLTPTNIEEIYSLYVKFRANNKTLSSDKLSTMKGNLHKLIKQSSDLVQVYKYSQELGFVEASNNLLKDINGAYLSDLRRQGNL
;
A
#
# COMPACT_ATOMS: atom_id res chain seq x y z
N MET A 1 17.87 49.37 8.44
CA MET A 1 16.96 50.18 9.28
C MET A 1 15.52 50.11 8.76
N ALA A 2 15.25 50.45 7.50
CA ALA A 2 13.89 50.41 6.92
C ALA A 2 13.15 49.07 7.09
N VAL A 3 13.84 47.93 6.92
CA VAL A 3 13.25 46.59 7.11
C VAL A 3 12.68 46.38 8.51
N GLU A 4 13.43 46.73 9.56
CA GLU A 4 12.96 46.55 10.94
C GLU A 4 11.81 47.49 11.27
N VAL A 5 11.78 48.71 10.67
CA VAL A 5 10.66 49.64 10.81
C VAL A 5 9.39 49.04 10.19
N CYS A 6 9.47 48.46 8.98
CA CYS A 6 8.34 47.79 8.36
C CYS A 6 7.82 46.62 9.20
N ILE A 7 8.73 45.80 9.75
CA ILE A 7 8.35 44.66 10.61
C ILE A 7 7.62 45.16 11.87
N LYS A 8 8.17 46.18 12.55
CA LYS A 8 7.57 46.73 13.77
C LYS A 8 6.25 47.45 13.51
N ALA A 9 6.15 48.20 12.42
CA ALA A 9 4.90 48.83 12.01
C ALA A 9 3.81 47.78 11.75
N HIS A 10 4.15 46.70 11.04
CA HIS A 10 3.24 45.58 10.80
C HIS A 10 2.77 44.93 12.11
N GLU A 11 3.69 44.68 13.04
CA GLU A 11 3.38 44.11 14.36
C GLU A 11 2.40 45.02 15.12
N CYS A 12 2.65 46.34 15.15
CA CYS A 12 1.76 47.32 15.79
C CYS A 12 0.37 47.34 15.17
N PHE A 13 0.24 47.44 13.84
CA PHE A 13 -1.07 47.45 13.19
C PHE A 13 -1.82 46.12 13.35
N THR A 14 -1.08 45.01 13.39
CA THR A 14 -1.66 43.68 13.67
C THR A 14 -2.20 43.62 15.10
N LEU A 15 -1.50 44.18 16.10
CA LEU A 15 -1.99 44.24 17.48
C LEU A 15 -3.21 45.15 17.63
N CYS A 16 -3.29 46.23 16.86
CA CYS A 16 -4.43 47.16 16.85
C CYS A 16 -5.60 46.67 15.96
N CYS A 17 -5.48 45.52 15.30
CA CYS A 17 -6.43 45.02 14.31
C CYS A 17 -6.74 46.02 13.17
N ASP A 18 -5.79 46.88 12.82
CA ASP A 18 -5.93 47.89 11.76
C ASP A 18 -5.57 47.30 10.39
N ILE A 19 -6.61 46.97 9.63
CA ILE A 19 -6.47 46.34 8.30
C ILE A 19 -5.86 47.32 7.28
N GLU A 20 -6.24 48.60 7.32
CA GLU A 20 -5.71 49.61 6.39
C GLU A 20 -4.22 49.86 6.65
N GLY A 21 -3.84 49.94 7.93
CA GLY A 21 -2.44 50.03 8.35
C GLY A 21 -1.60 48.85 7.89
N ILE A 22 -2.13 47.62 8.02
CA ILE A 22 -1.46 46.41 7.52
C ILE A 22 -1.27 46.48 5.99
N SER A 23 -2.31 46.82 5.23
CA SER A 23 -2.24 46.93 3.77
C SER A 23 -1.23 48.00 3.33
N LEU A 24 -1.18 49.14 4.04
CA LEU A 24 -0.21 50.20 3.77
C LEU A 24 1.23 49.71 4.00
N VAL A 25 1.49 49.00 5.11
CA VAL A 25 2.83 48.45 5.38
C VAL A 25 3.23 47.43 4.33
N LEU A 26 2.34 46.54 3.89
CA LEU A 26 2.65 45.56 2.85
C LEU A 26 2.95 46.22 1.49
N ARG A 27 2.21 47.26 1.12
CA ARG A 27 2.50 48.05 -0.09
C ARG A 27 3.88 48.70 0.01
N ASN A 28 4.20 49.32 1.13
CA ASN A 28 5.52 49.95 1.35
C ASN A 28 6.65 48.92 1.40
N ALA A 29 6.42 47.75 2.00
CA ALA A 29 7.36 46.63 1.99
C ALA A 29 7.64 46.14 0.57
N ARG A 30 6.62 46.07 -0.29
CA ARG A 30 6.77 45.73 -1.71
C ARG A 30 7.61 46.77 -2.46
N ILE A 31 7.33 48.06 -2.29
CA ILE A 31 8.12 49.15 -2.89
C ILE A 31 9.57 49.08 -2.43
N LEU A 32 9.81 48.91 -1.12
CA LEU A 32 11.14 48.77 -0.54
C LEU A 32 11.91 47.60 -1.16
N VAL A 33 11.25 46.47 -1.39
CA VAL A 33 11.89 45.30 -2.02
C VAL A 33 12.27 45.59 -3.47
N PHE A 34 11.34 46.07 -4.29
CA PHE A 34 11.61 46.28 -5.72
C PHE A 34 12.54 47.45 -6.01
N GLN A 35 12.47 48.55 -5.26
CA GLN A 35 13.28 49.75 -5.54
C GLN A 35 14.66 49.71 -4.89
N HIS A 36 14.83 48.97 -3.78
CA HIS A 36 16.07 49.00 -3.02
C HIS A 36 16.68 47.62 -2.78
N LEU A 37 15.93 46.65 -2.24
CA LEU A 37 16.53 45.38 -1.78
C LEU A 37 16.88 44.41 -2.92
N ALA A 38 16.03 44.30 -3.94
CA ALA A 38 16.27 43.44 -5.10
C ALA A 38 17.42 43.97 -5.99
N PRO A 39 17.47 45.27 -6.36
CA PRO A 39 18.59 45.81 -7.16
C PRO A 39 19.94 45.71 -6.45
N THR A 40 19.96 45.82 -5.13
CA THR A 40 21.19 45.69 -4.33
C THR A 40 21.54 44.24 -3.97
N LYS A 41 20.75 43.26 -4.45
CA LYS A 41 20.91 41.82 -4.15
C LYS A 41 21.02 41.53 -2.65
N ASN A 42 20.28 42.28 -1.81
CA ASN A 42 20.31 42.08 -0.37
C ASN A 42 19.29 41.02 0.06
N HIS A 43 19.56 39.76 -0.28
CA HIS A 43 18.68 38.62 -0.01
C HIS A 43 18.42 38.41 1.48
N HIS A 44 19.42 38.65 2.33
CA HIS A 44 19.27 38.53 3.79
C HIS A 44 18.23 39.51 4.36
N ALA A 45 18.22 40.75 3.88
CA ALA A 45 17.25 41.75 4.30
C ALA A 45 15.83 41.41 3.81
N MET A 46 15.70 40.87 2.59
CA MET A 46 14.41 40.40 2.07
C MET A 46 13.86 39.23 2.88
N ILE A 47 14.70 38.26 3.22
CA ILE A 47 14.31 37.11 4.07
C ILE A 47 13.93 37.58 5.48
N ARG A 48 14.64 38.57 6.04
CA ARG A 48 14.30 39.15 7.35
C ARG A 48 12.94 39.85 7.32
N LEU A 49 12.66 40.63 6.27
CA LEU A 49 11.38 41.30 6.05
C LEU A 49 10.23 40.28 5.93
N LEU A 50 10.40 39.27 5.08
CA LEU A 50 9.45 38.20 4.85
C LEU A 50 9.13 37.42 6.14
N THR A 51 10.17 36.98 6.86
CA THR A 51 10.01 36.22 8.11
C THR A 51 9.49 37.06 9.26
N GLY A 52 9.78 38.36 9.29
CA GLY A 52 9.28 39.29 10.29
C GLY A 52 7.82 39.64 10.14
N ILE A 53 7.34 39.85 8.90
CA ILE A 53 5.91 40.14 8.62
C ILE A 53 5.06 38.88 8.68
N GLY A 54 5.58 37.74 8.20
CA GLY A 54 4.91 36.44 8.31
C GLY A 54 3.62 36.26 7.47
N ARG A 55 3.31 37.21 6.58
CA ARG A 55 2.18 37.15 5.62
C ARG A 55 2.65 36.64 4.26
N TYR A 56 3.02 35.36 4.22
CA TYR A 56 3.71 34.77 3.07
C TYR A 56 2.91 34.79 1.76
N SER A 57 1.58 34.62 1.82
CA SER A 57 0.69 34.67 0.64
C SER A 57 0.71 36.04 -0.05
N GLU A 58 0.85 37.12 0.71
CA GLU A 58 0.87 38.49 0.20
C GLU A 58 2.29 38.92 -0.24
N MET A 59 3.31 38.12 0.11
CA MET A 59 4.73 38.41 -0.11
C MET A 59 5.44 37.41 -1.02
N LEU A 60 4.68 36.66 -1.84
CA LEU A 60 5.22 35.66 -2.78
C LEU A 60 6.25 36.24 -3.77
N TYR A 61 6.16 37.53 -4.08
CA TYR A 61 7.14 38.22 -4.94
C TYR A 61 8.59 38.09 -4.42
N ILE A 62 8.80 37.94 -3.11
CA ILE A 62 10.15 37.70 -2.55
C ILE A 62 10.65 36.30 -2.92
N PHE A 63 9.75 35.31 -3.04
CA PHE A 63 10.09 33.94 -3.42
C PHE A 63 10.53 33.93 -4.89
N ASP A 64 9.79 34.63 -5.75
CA ASP A 64 10.11 34.76 -7.18
C ASP A 64 11.49 35.39 -7.39
N ILE A 65 11.80 36.51 -6.72
CA ILE A 65 13.10 37.18 -6.79
C ILE A 65 14.23 36.25 -6.33
N LEU A 66 14.05 35.55 -5.20
CA LEU A 66 15.06 34.63 -4.68
C LEU A 66 15.27 33.41 -5.59
N ARG A 67 14.23 32.99 -6.30
CA ARG A 67 14.29 31.90 -7.29
C ARG A 67 15.06 32.35 -8.53
N GLU A 68 14.74 33.52 -9.06
CA GLU A 68 15.43 34.13 -10.22
C GLU A 68 16.91 34.37 -9.94
N ASP A 69 17.26 34.79 -8.72
CA ASP A 69 18.65 35.02 -8.31
C ASP A 69 19.40 33.74 -7.87
N HIS A 70 18.80 32.55 -7.98
CA HIS A 70 19.35 31.27 -7.50
C HIS A 70 19.72 31.26 -6.00
N GLN A 71 19.08 32.09 -5.18
CA GLN A 71 19.31 32.20 -3.73
C GLN A 71 18.17 31.62 -2.88
N PHE A 72 17.35 30.76 -3.49
CA PHE A 72 16.19 30.15 -2.83
C PHE A 72 16.58 29.32 -1.60
N GLU A 73 17.77 28.71 -1.59
CA GLU A 73 18.28 27.95 -0.44
C GLU A 73 18.41 28.76 0.86
N LEU A 74 18.57 30.09 0.76
CA LEU A 74 18.71 30.94 1.95
C LEU A 74 17.42 30.97 2.79
N LEU A 75 16.25 30.77 2.17
CA LEU A 75 14.97 30.60 2.87
C LEU A 75 14.97 29.31 3.70
N LEU A 76 15.61 28.26 3.17
CA LEU A 76 15.68 26.96 3.81
C LEU A 76 16.62 26.98 5.02
N ARG A 77 17.80 27.63 4.91
CA ARG A 77 18.79 27.67 6.01
C ARG A 77 18.32 28.48 7.22
N ARG A 78 17.66 29.62 7.03
CA ARG A 78 17.19 30.50 8.13
C ARG A 78 15.76 30.20 8.60
N GLY A 79 14.91 29.63 7.73
CA GLY A 79 13.54 29.23 8.07
C GLY A 79 13.43 27.92 8.83
N ASN A 80 14.52 27.14 8.93
CA ASN A 80 14.46 25.70 9.14
C ASN A 80 13.96 25.22 10.51
N GLN A 81 13.87 26.05 11.55
CA GLN A 81 13.63 25.54 12.90
C GLN A 81 12.45 26.13 13.67
N LYS A 82 11.86 27.28 13.28
CA LYS A 82 10.92 27.99 14.18
C LYS A 82 9.57 28.42 13.59
N CYS A 83 9.39 28.46 12.27
CA CYS A 83 8.15 29.00 11.68
C CYS A 83 7.42 27.99 10.78
N ASN A 84 6.48 27.23 11.37
CA ASN A 84 5.62 26.29 10.62
C ASN A 84 4.86 26.98 9.46
N LYS A 85 4.49 28.25 9.60
CA LYS A 85 3.79 29.02 8.56
C LYS A 85 4.65 29.26 7.30
N LEU A 86 5.96 29.47 7.44
CA LEU A 86 6.86 29.63 6.29
C LEU A 86 7.01 28.31 5.54
N ARG A 87 7.10 27.19 6.27
CA ARG A 87 7.20 25.85 5.67
C ARG A 87 5.99 25.54 4.79
N VAL A 88 4.77 25.78 5.30
CA VAL A 88 3.52 25.57 4.53
C VAL A 88 3.52 26.44 3.27
N ALA A 89 3.85 27.73 3.40
CA ALA A 89 3.88 28.64 2.26
C ALA A 89 4.91 28.26 1.19
N LEU A 90 6.08 27.72 1.59
CA LEU A 90 7.10 27.23 0.66
C LEU A 90 6.62 26.01 -0.14
N LEU A 91 5.96 25.07 0.54
CA LEU A 91 5.43 23.87 -0.12
C LEU A 91 4.28 24.21 -1.05
N ASP A 92 3.38 25.09 -0.64
CA ASP A 92 2.26 25.54 -1.48
C ASP A 92 2.78 26.26 -2.73
N TYR A 93 3.83 27.09 -2.59
CA TYR A 93 4.49 27.75 -3.73
C TYR A 93 5.13 26.73 -4.71
N LEU A 94 5.65 25.61 -4.21
CA LEU A 94 6.39 24.61 -5.00
C LEU A 94 5.55 23.41 -5.44
N LYS A 95 4.25 23.35 -5.12
CA LYS A 95 3.40 22.16 -5.28
C LYS A 95 3.27 21.64 -6.74
N GLY A 96 3.77 22.39 -7.72
CA GLY A 96 3.86 21.96 -9.14
C GLY A 96 5.27 21.74 -9.67
N ASP A 97 6.31 21.97 -8.87
CA ASP A 97 7.71 21.87 -9.26
C ASP A 97 8.28 20.50 -8.90
N LYS A 98 8.45 19.64 -9.92
CA LYS A 98 8.90 18.25 -9.73
C LYS A 98 10.37 18.13 -9.30
N GLU A 99 11.17 19.18 -9.44
CA GLU A 99 12.61 19.14 -9.12
C GLU A 99 12.90 19.77 -7.76
N MET A 100 12.35 20.95 -7.48
CA MET A 100 12.61 21.65 -6.21
C MET A 100 11.75 21.17 -5.05
N TYR A 101 10.52 20.72 -5.29
CA TYR A 101 9.63 20.27 -4.21
C TYR A 101 10.23 19.13 -3.39
N PRO A 102 10.77 18.04 -3.98
CA PRO A 102 11.36 16.94 -3.22
C PRO A 102 12.60 17.36 -2.43
N LEU A 103 13.47 18.19 -3.02
CA LEU A 103 14.69 18.70 -2.37
C LEU A 103 14.37 19.52 -1.13
N ILE A 104 13.32 20.36 -1.21
CA ILE A 104 12.91 21.25 -0.13
C ILE A 104 12.15 20.49 0.95
N ALA A 105 11.28 19.57 0.56
CA ALA A 105 10.66 18.63 1.50
C ALA A 105 11.73 17.84 2.28
N LEU A 106 12.79 17.38 1.60
CA LEU A 106 13.87 16.64 2.26
C LEU A 106 14.62 17.49 3.28
N ASN A 107 14.89 18.76 2.96
CA ASN A 107 15.54 19.72 3.88
C ASN A 107 14.71 19.97 5.14
N PHE A 108 13.38 19.88 5.03
CA PHE A 108 12.46 19.97 6.17
C PHE A 108 12.19 18.62 6.86
N SER A 109 12.88 17.53 6.46
CA SER A 109 12.59 16.15 6.90
C SER A 109 11.12 15.74 6.66
N MET A 110 10.51 16.29 5.62
CA MET A 110 9.12 16.06 5.20
C MET A 110 9.01 14.79 4.37
N HIS A 111 9.50 13.71 4.96
CA HIS A 111 9.52 12.38 4.36
C HIS A 111 8.11 11.90 3.99
N ARG A 112 7.09 12.36 4.72
CA ARG A 112 5.68 12.05 4.43
C ARG A 112 5.22 12.66 3.11
N GLU A 113 5.55 13.93 2.86
CA GLU A 113 5.13 14.67 1.68
C GLU A 113 5.88 14.19 0.42
N ILE A 114 7.15 13.83 0.55
CA ILE A 114 7.91 13.15 -0.52
C ILE A 114 7.23 11.82 -0.86
N ALA A 115 6.93 11.01 0.16
CA ALA A 115 6.29 9.71 -0.03
C ALA A 115 4.91 9.83 -0.70
N GLU A 116 4.08 10.77 -0.25
CA GLU A 116 2.76 11.04 -0.84
C GLU A 116 2.87 11.47 -2.32
N MET A 117 3.86 12.30 -2.65
CA MET A 117 4.12 12.72 -4.02
C MET A 117 4.52 11.52 -4.90
N LEU A 118 5.50 10.71 -4.45
CA LEU A 118 5.98 9.54 -5.17
C LEU A 118 4.89 8.48 -5.35
N GLU A 119 4.18 8.11 -4.28
CA GLU A 119 3.04 7.18 -4.31
C GLU A 119 1.98 7.65 -5.31
N SER A 120 1.57 8.92 -5.24
CA SER A 120 0.55 9.46 -6.13
C SER A 120 0.99 9.49 -7.59
N GLY A 121 2.28 9.73 -7.86
CA GLY A 121 2.88 9.68 -9.19
C GLY A 121 2.88 8.26 -9.75
N ALA A 122 3.38 7.31 -8.96
CA ALA A 122 3.44 5.90 -9.32
C ALA A 122 2.05 5.33 -9.61
N MET A 123 1.08 5.57 -8.74
CA MET A 123 -0.29 5.07 -8.90
C MET A 123 -1.00 5.68 -10.11
N LYS A 124 -0.78 6.96 -10.41
CA LYS A 124 -1.31 7.60 -11.64
C LYS A 124 -0.73 6.94 -12.88
N SER A 125 0.59 6.75 -12.93
CA SER A 125 1.26 6.06 -14.04
C SER A 125 0.74 4.64 -14.18
N LEU A 126 0.62 3.90 -13.07
CA LEU A 126 0.10 2.53 -13.05
C LEU A 126 -1.34 2.44 -13.58
N SER A 127 -2.20 3.40 -13.22
CA SER A 127 -3.58 3.45 -13.70
C SER A 127 -3.72 3.84 -15.18
N ALA A 128 -2.75 4.60 -15.72
CA ALA A 128 -2.74 5.03 -17.11
C ALA A 128 -2.26 3.93 -18.08
N ILE A 129 -1.57 2.91 -17.56
CA ILE A 129 -1.07 1.78 -18.33
C ILE A 129 -2.23 1.03 -18.99
N ASN A 130 -2.22 1.03 -20.33
CA ASN A 130 -3.18 0.30 -21.16
C ASN A 130 -2.57 -1.00 -21.69
N LEU A 131 -2.76 -2.05 -20.91
CA LEU A 131 -2.19 -3.39 -21.11
C LEU A 131 -2.48 -4.01 -22.49
N ARG A 132 -3.62 -3.69 -23.13
CA ARG A 132 -3.99 -4.23 -24.45
C ARG A 132 -3.15 -3.68 -25.62
N ARG A 133 -2.36 -2.62 -25.42
CA ARG A 133 -1.52 -2.00 -26.47
C ARG A 133 -0.02 -2.20 -26.27
N GLN A 134 0.43 -2.57 -25.06
CA GLN A 134 1.84 -2.53 -24.67
C GLN A 134 2.52 -3.92 -24.54
N GLN A 135 1.84 -5.00 -24.91
CA GLN A 135 2.28 -6.41 -24.68
C GLN A 135 3.67 -6.77 -25.23
N ASN A 136 4.22 -6.02 -26.18
CA ASN A 136 5.47 -6.36 -26.89
C ASN A 136 6.58 -5.30 -26.79
N CYS A 137 6.53 -4.39 -25.83
CA CYS A 137 7.46 -3.24 -25.84
C CYS A 137 8.46 -3.29 -24.69
N MET A 138 9.76 -3.28 -25.00
CA MET A 138 10.83 -2.99 -24.02
C MET A 138 10.52 -1.70 -23.23
N ALA A 139 9.92 -0.70 -23.89
CA ALA A 139 9.46 0.52 -23.25
C ALA A 139 8.43 0.30 -22.13
N PHE A 140 7.63 -0.76 -22.21
CA PHE A 140 6.66 -1.10 -21.16
C PHE A 140 7.36 -1.65 -19.92
N LYS A 141 8.44 -2.42 -20.11
CA LYS A 141 9.27 -2.90 -19.01
C LYS A 141 9.96 -1.75 -18.29
N GLU A 142 10.54 -0.81 -19.02
CA GLU A 142 11.19 0.39 -18.46
C GLU A 142 10.21 1.26 -17.66
N GLU A 143 8.98 1.41 -18.15
CA GLU A 143 7.92 2.14 -17.44
C GLU A 143 7.53 1.45 -16.12
N LEU A 144 7.40 0.12 -16.12
CA LEU A 144 7.13 -0.64 -14.90
C LEU A 144 8.32 -0.63 -13.92
N GLU A 145 9.56 -0.71 -14.41
CA GLU A 145 10.77 -0.60 -13.59
C GLU A 145 10.85 0.77 -12.91
N LYS A 146 10.45 1.84 -13.62
CA LYS A 146 10.35 3.18 -13.03
C LYS A 146 9.28 3.26 -11.94
N ILE A 147 8.08 2.75 -12.20
CA ILE A 147 6.99 2.71 -11.21
C ILE A 147 7.41 1.91 -9.96
N LEU A 148 8.09 0.78 -10.17
CA LEU A 148 8.64 -0.04 -9.11
C LEU A 148 9.61 0.77 -8.23
N GLN A 149 10.54 1.50 -8.83
CA GLN A 149 11.48 2.36 -8.10
C GLN A 149 10.76 3.46 -7.32
N GLU A 150 9.79 4.16 -7.94
CA GLU A 150 9.01 5.20 -7.27
C GLU A 150 8.24 4.66 -6.04
N LEU A 151 7.68 3.44 -6.13
CA LEU A 151 7.02 2.79 -5.00
C LEU A 151 7.98 2.39 -3.88
N MET A 152 9.18 1.89 -4.21
CA MET A 152 10.20 1.56 -3.22
C MET A 152 10.70 2.81 -2.50
N ASP A 153 10.97 3.89 -3.23
CA ASP A 153 11.40 5.18 -2.67
C ASP A 153 10.30 5.82 -1.80
N ALA A 154 9.03 5.68 -2.22
CA ALA A 154 7.87 6.10 -1.42
C ALA A 154 7.77 5.31 -0.12
N SER A 155 7.94 3.99 -0.18
CA SER A 155 7.92 3.13 1.01
C SER A 155 9.02 3.51 2.00
N GLU A 156 10.27 3.68 1.54
CA GLU A 156 11.38 4.09 2.40
C GLU A 156 11.12 5.46 3.04
N SER A 157 10.57 6.39 2.26
CA SER A 157 10.19 7.72 2.75
C SER A 157 9.06 7.64 3.80
N TYR A 158 8.05 6.80 3.60
CA TYR A 158 7.02 6.56 4.62
C TYR A 158 7.55 5.90 5.89
N LYS A 159 8.52 4.98 5.79
CA LYS A 159 9.23 4.40 6.96
C LYS A 159 9.96 5.48 7.74
N LYS A 160 10.70 6.38 7.06
CA LYS A 160 11.37 7.54 7.67
C LYS A 160 10.39 8.52 8.32
N ALA A 161 9.17 8.63 7.77
CA ALA A 161 8.09 9.44 8.34
C ALA A 161 7.32 8.77 9.49
N GLY A 162 7.57 7.49 9.79
CA GLY A 162 6.83 6.72 10.79
C GLY A 162 5.41 6.28 10.36
N VAL A 163 5.08 6.35 9.06
CA VAL A 163 3.77 5.97 8.51
C VAL A 163 3.83 4.55 7.94
N PHE A 164 3.83 3.55 8.82
CA PHE A 164 4.07 2.15 8.42
C PHE A 164 2.97 1.55 7.56
N SER A 165 1.70 1.90 7.77
CA SER A 165 0.58 1.35 6.98
C SER A 165 0.68 1.72 5.50
N LYS A 166 1.03 2.98 5.20
CA LYS A 166 1.25 3.42 3.81
C LYS A 166 2.53 2.85 3.22
N SER A 167 3.59 2.71 4.02
CA SER A 167 4.80 2.02 3.59
C SER A 167 4.51 0.57 3.19
N GLU A 168 3.76 -0.17 4.01
CA GLU A 168 3.38 -1.56 3.72
C GLU A 168 2.53 -1.65 2.45
N TYR A 169 1.62 -0.70 2.23
CA TYR A 169 0.87 -0.61 0.98
C TYR A 169 1.78 -0.40 -0.23
N CYS A 170 2.75 0.52 -0.16
CA CYS A 170 3.74 0.73 -1.22
C CYS A 170 4.58 -0.53 -1.46
N ASP A 171 5.00 -1.23 -0.40
CA ASP A 171 5.76 -2.49 -0.51
C ASP A 171 4.93 -3.58 -1.23
N LYS A 172 3.65 -3.73 -0.89
CA LYS A 172 2.72 -4.68 -1.54
C LYS A 172 2.48 -4.34 -3.01
N MET A 173 2.30 -3.05 -3.33
CA MET A 173 2.19 -2.59 -4.72
C MET A 173 3.48 -2.83 -5.51
N ALA A 174 4.65 -2.56 -4.92
CA ALA A 174 5.94 -2.81 -5.54
C ALA A 174 6.12 -4.31 -5.87
N GLN A 175 5.74 -5.21 -4.95
CA GLN A 175 5.76 -6.65 -5.20
C GLN A 175 4.85 -7.06 -6.36
N LEU A 176 3.65 -6.48 -6.47
CA LEU A 176 2.75 -6.72 -7.60
C LEU A 176 3.36 -6.27 -8.92
N VAL A 177 3.98 -5.08 -8.97
CA VAL A 177 4.64 -4.55 -10.17
C VAL A 177 5.84 -5.43 -10.56
N ALA A 178 6.65 -5.86 -9.59
CA ALA A 178 7.75 -6.78 -9.82
C ALA A 178 7.26 -8.13 -10.40
N LEU A 179 6.15 -8.66 -9.86
CA LEU A 179 5.53 -9.88 -10.37
C LEU A 179 4.96 -9.68 -11.79
N GLN A 180 4.40 -8.51 -12.08
CA GLN A 180 3.97 -8.16 -13.44
C GLN A 180 5.14 -8.13 -14.41
N ILE A 181 6.29 -7.57 -14.02
CA ILE A 181 7.52 -7.57 -14.84
C ILE A 181 7.96 -9.01 -15.14
N HIS A 182 7.93 -9.89 -14.13
CA HIS A 182 8.26 -11.31 -14.30
C HIS A 182 7.34 -12.00 -15.33
N TYR A 183 6.06 -11.66 -15.35
CA TYR A 183 5.05 -12.25 -16.23
C TYR A 183 4.91 -11.59 -17.61
N LEU A 184 5.67 -10.53 -17.90
CA LEU A 184 5.68 -9.88 -19.22
C LEU A 184 5.92 -10.87 -20.38
N PRO A 185 6.92 -11.79 -20.33
CA PRO A 185 7.18 -12.69 -21.45
C PRO A 185 6.05 -13.68 -21.72
N SER A 186 5.28 -14.02 -20.69
CA SER A 186 4.13 -14.94 -20.79
C SER A 186 2.84 -14.22 -21.18
N GLY A 187 2.83 -12.89 -21.26
CA GLY A 187 1.64 -12.09 -21.55
C GLY A 187 0.57 -12.12 -20.45
N ILE A 188 0.91 -12.61 -19.26
CA ILE A 188 -0.02 -12.65 -18.12
C ILE A 188 -0.08 -11.26 -17.49
N ILE A 189 -1.30 -10.80 -17.24
CA ILE A 189 -1.60 -9.47 -16.72
C ILE A 189 -2.08 -9.61 -15.27
N LEU A 190 -1.47 -8.84 -14.37
CA LEU A 190 -1.70 -8.83 -12.93
C LEU A 190 -2.02 -7.44 -12.36
N ILE A 191 -1.74 -6.38 -13.12
CA ILE A 191 -2.09 -5.00 -12.76
C ILE A 191 -3.44 -4.59 -13.35
N ASN A 192 -4.11 -3.63 -12.70
CA ASN A 192 -5.44 -3.11 -13.09
C ASN A 192 -6.50 -4.21 -13.32
N LEU A 193 -6.44 -5.29 -12.53
CA LEU A 193 -7.42 -6.36 -12.56
C LEU A 193 -8.73 -5.93 -11.89
N ASN A 194 -9.84 -6.46 -12.40
CA ASN A 194 -11.13 -6.36 -11.74
C ASN A 194 -11.28 -7.45 -10.66
N GLU A 195 -12.28 -7.31 -9.79
CA GLU A 195 -12.50 -8.23 -8.68
C GLU A 195 -12.65 -9.69 -9.14
N THR A 196 -13.33 -9.93 -10.27
CA THR A 196 -13.49 -11.27 -10.84
C THR A 196 -12.17 -11.90 -11.26
N ALA A 197 -11.29 -11.13 -11.93
CA ALA A 197 -10.00 -11.63 -12.39
C ALA A 197 -9.04 -11.86 -11.21
N VAL A 198 -9.08 -11.00 -10.19
CA VAL A 198 -8.35 -11.21 -8.92
C VAL A 198 -8.80 -12.52 -8.27
N ASN A 199 -10.12 -12.73 -8.16
CA ASN A 199 -10.66 -13.95 -7.57
C ASN A 199 -10.26 -15.21 -8.36
N ASP A 200 -10.35 -15.17 -9.69
CA ASP A 200 -9.95 -16.29 -10.56
C ASP A 200 -8.44 -16.57 -10.47
N PHE A 201 -7.61 -15.53 -10.39
CA PHE A 201 -6.17 -15.69 -10.24
C PHE A 201 -5.84 -16.38 -8.92
N ILE A 202 -6.31 -15.84 -7.79
CA ILE A 202 -6.02 -16.39 -6.45
C ILE A 202 -6.50 -17.84 -6.32
N SER A 203 -7.70 -18.14 -6.84
CA SER A 203 -8.30 -19.48 -6.71
C SER A 203 -7.62 -20.57 -7.57
N ARG A 204 -6.98 -20.21 -8.69
CA ARG A 204 -6.46 -21.20 -9.66
C ARG A 204 -4.95 -21.23 -9.77
N HIS A 205 -4.28 -20.17 -9.33
CA HIS A 205 -2.84 -20.05 -9.48
C HIS A 205 -2.10 -21.11 -8.64
N SER A 206 -1.07 -21.72 -9.21
CA SER A 206 -0.41 -22.91 -8.65
C SER A 206 0.65 -22.60 -7.60
N LYS A 207 1.07 -21.34 -7.44
CA LYS A 207 2.08 -20.95 -6.44
C LYS A 207 1.44 -20.05 -5.39
N PHE A 208 1.48 -20.45 -4.13
CA PHE A 208 0.83 -19.69 -3.07
C PHE A 208 1.39 -18.25 -2.92
N ILE A 209 2.71 -18.09 -2.96
CA ILE A 209 3.36 -16.78 -2.77
C ILE A 209 2.95 -15.77 -3.84
N GLU A 210 2.87 -16.18 -5.10
CA GLU A 210 2.44 -15.28 -6.19
C GLU A 210 0.95 -14.92 -6.08
N ALA A 211 0.11 -15.86 -5.64
CA ALA A 211 -1.30 -15.58 -5.32
C ALA A 211 -1.42 -14.63 -4.11
N LEU A 212 -0.55 -14.76 -3.11
CA LEU A 212 -0.51 -13.90 -1.92
C LEU A 212 -0.13 -12.46 -2.29
N ILE A 213 0.86 -12.26 -3.15
CA ILE A 213 1.23 -10.93 -3.65
C ILE A 213 0.02 -10.24 -4.29
N VAL A 214 -0.75 -10.95 -5.12
CA VAL A 214 -1.97 -10.41 -5.75
C VAL A 214 -3.06 -10.16 -4.72
N ALA A 215 -3.29 -11.08 -3.78
CA ALA A 215 -4.29 -10.91 -2.72
C ALA A 215 -3.98 -9.69 -1.84
N ASP A 216 -2.73 -9.48 -1.47
CA ASP A 216 -2.28 -8.37 -0.63
C ASP A 216 -2.38 -7.04 -1.35
N ALA A 217 -1.98 -6.99 -2.61
CA ALA A 217 -2.04 -5.77 -3.41
C ALA A 217 -3.50 -5.30 -3.60
N TYR A 218 -4.41 -6.22 -3.94
CA TYR A 218 -5.83 -5.91 -4.15
C TYR A 218 -6.66 -5.96 -2.86
N GLN A 219 -6.05 -6.23 -1.70
CA GLN A 219 -6.71 -6.37 -0.40
C GLN A 219 -7.88 -7.37 -0.44
N ASN A 220 -7.71 -8.49 -1.14
CA ASN A 220 -8.73 -9.52 -1.31
C ASN A 220 -8.21 -10.91 -0.94
N HIS A 221 -8.58 -11.36 0.26
CA HIS A 221 -8.16 -12.64 0.85
C HIS A 221 -9.29 -13.67 0.92
N ARG A 222 -10.39 -13.47 0.17
CA ARG A 222 -11.60 -14.30 0.30
C ARG A 222 -11.50 -15.68 -0.36
N GLN A 223 -10.54 -15.86 -1.28
CA GLN A 223 -10.50 -17.05 -2.15
C GLN A 223 -9.61 -18.19 -1.63
N TRP A 224 -9.02 -18.09 -0.43
CA TRP A 224 -8.08 -19.10 0.06
C TRP A 224 -8.68 -20.50 0.16
N ASN A 225 -9.93 -20.62 0.64
CA ASN A 225 -10.59 -21.93 0.75
C ASN A 225 -10.82 -22.55 -0.64
N VAL A 226 -11.15 -21.74 -1.65
CA VAL A 226 -11.28 -22.19 -3.05
C VAL A 226 -9.92 -22.57 -3.62
N ALA A 227 -8.88 -21.79 -3.34
CA ALA A 227 -7.51 -22.06 -3.79
C ALA A 227 -6.95 -23.37 -3.21
N ILE A 228 -7.15 -23.60 -1.91
CA ILE A 228 -6.76 -24.85 -1.24
C ILE A 228 -7.54 -26.03 -1.81
N PHE A 229 -8.86 -25.89 -2.02
CA PHE A 229 -9.65 -26.94 -2.66
C PHE A 229 -9.10 -27.28 -4.06
N HIS A 230 -8.85 -26.27 -4.89
CA HIS A 230 -8.38 -26.47 -6.25
C HIS A 230 -6.96 -27.06 -6.32
N ASN A 231 -6.00 -26.52 -5.56
CA ASN A 231 -4.60 -26.94 -5.64
C ASN A 231 -4.31 -28.19 -4.79
N VAL A 232 -4.86 -28.29 -3.58
CA VAL A 232 -4.56 -29.40 -2.67
C VAL A 232 -5.50 -30.58 -2.91
N VAL A 233 -6.82 -30.35 -2.91
CA VAL A 233 -7.78 -31.46 -3.01
C VAL A 233 -7.85 -32.00 -4.43
N ASN A 234 -7.95 -31.14 -5.44
CA ASN A 234 -8.11 -31.54 -6.85
C ASN A 234 -6.78 -31.84 -7.56
N ARG A 235 -5.69 -31.10 -7.26
CA ARG A 235 -4.37 -31.31 -7.91
C ARG A 235 -3.35 -32.07 -7.06
N SER A 236 -3.63 -32.35 -5.79
CA SER A 236 -2.70 -33.02 -4.87
C SER A 236 -1.42 -32.22 -4.58
N ASP A 237 -1.45 -30.89 -4.72
CA ASP A 237 -0.31 -30.01 -4.46
C ASP A 237 -0.16 -29.72 -2.96
N TRP A 238 0.60 -30.57 -2.28
CA TRP A 238 0.91 -30.40 -0.86
C TRP A 238 1.98 -29.34 -0.59
N THR A 239 2.74 -28.94 -1.61
CA THR A 239 3.70 -27.83 -1.48
C THR A 239 2.97 -26.51 -1.33
N TYR A 240 1.88 -26.30 -2.08
CA TYR A 240 1.00 -25.16 -1.92
C TYR A 240 0.46 -25.03 -0.49
N LEU A 241 -0.01 -26.14 0.09
CA LEU A 241 -0.54 -26.15 1.46
C LEU A 241 0.52 -25.80 2.49
N ARG A 242 1.72 -26.35 2.33
CA ARG A 242 2.85 -26.06 3.23
C ARG A 242 3.16 -24.57 3.21
N ASP A 243 3.25 -23.99 2.03
CA ASP A 243 3.58 -22.57 1.87
C ASP A 243 2.45 -21.68 2.43
N PHE A 244 1.18 -22.07 2.24
CA PHE A 244 0.02 -21.42 2.88
C PHE A 244 0.13 -21.44 4.41
N ASN A 245 0.44 -22.60 5.00
CA ASN A 245 0.52 -22.79 6.44
C ASN A 245 1.66 -21.98 7.09
N MET A 246 2.66 -21.53 6.33
CA MET A 246 3.69 -20.61 6.85
C MET A 246 3.14 -19.20 7.10
N SER A 247 2.08 -18.81 6.38
CA SER A 247 1.47 -17.48 6.47
C SER A 247 0.18 -17.48 7.31
N TYR A 248 -0.64 -18.52 7.17
CA TYR A 248 -1.95 -18.61 7.81
C TYR A 248 -2.16 -20.00 8.42
N PRO A 249 -2.55 -20.11 9.71
CA PRO A 249 -2.94 -21.40 10.26
C PRO A 249 -4.28 -21.85 9.68
N LEU A 250 -4.38 -23.14 9.33
CA LEU A 250 -5.66 -23.77 9.01
C LEU A 250 -6.56 -23.77 10.24
N THR A 251 -7.77 -23.24 10.08
CA THR A 251 -8.80 -23.24 11.12
C THR A 251 -9.90 -24.26 10.81
N PRO A 252 -10.68 -24.71 11.81
CA PRO A 252 -11.82 -25.59 11.59
C PRO A 252 -12.84 -25.02 10.58
N THR A 253 -13.04 -23.70 10.55
CA THR A 253 -13.95 -23.07 9.57
C THR A 253 -13.43 -23.19 8.14
N ASN A 254 -12.11 -23.11 7.92
CA ASN A 254 -11.53 -23.39 6.60
C ASN A 254 -11.86 -24.81 6.14
N ILE A 255 -11.72 -25.79 7.03
CA ILE A 255 -11.98 -27.21 6.73
C ILE A 255 -13.46 -27.43 6.39
N GLU A 256 -14.38 -26.83 7.14
CA GLU A 256 -15.82 -26.89 6.86
C GLU A 256 -16.16 -26.31 5.48
N GLU A 257 -15.61 -25.14 5.15
CA GLU A 257 -15.83 -24.50 3.86
C GLU A 257 -15.26 -25.34 2.71
N ILE A 258 -14.03 -25.86 2.85
CA ILE A 258 -13.39 -26.74 1.85
C ILE A 258 -14.19 -28.04 1.67
N TYR A 259 -14.70 -28.60 2.75
CA TYR A 259 -15.58 -29.77 2.70
C TYR A 259 -16.89 -29.45 1.93
N SER A 260 -17.51 -28.30 2.20
CA SER A 260 -18.70 -27.85 1.48
C SER A 260 -18.44 -27.66 -0.02
N LEU A 261 -17.26 -27.15 -0.39
CA LEU A 261 -16.81 -27.01 -1.78
C LEU A 261 -16.66 -28.37 -2.45
N TYR A 262 -16.09 -29.36 -1.75
CA TYR A 262 -16.00 -30.74 -2.23
C TYR A 262 -17.38 -31.35 -2.51
N VAL A 263 -18.33 -31.21 -1.58
CA VAL A 263 -19.70 -31.73 -1.75
C VAL A 263 -20.39 -31.10 -2.97
N LYS A 264 -20.32 -29.77 -3.10
CA LYS A 264 -20.86 -29.03 -4.26
C LYS A 264 -20.20 -29.46 -5.56
N PHE A 265 -18.88 -29.58 -5.57
CA PHE A 265 -18.12 -30.01 -6.74
C PHE A 265 -18.51 -31.43 -7.18
N ARG A 266 -18.64 -32.36 -6.22
CA ARG A 266 -19.08 -33.73 -6.50
C ARG A 266 -20.51 -33.79 -7.06
N ALA A 267 -21.42 -33.00 -6.51
CA ALA A 267 -22.81 -32.95 -6.99
C ALA A 267 -22.91 -32.48 -8.45
N ASN A 268 -22.07 -31.52 -8.83
CA ASN A 268 -22.04 -30.93 -10.17
C ASN A 268 -21.25 -31.76 -11.20
N ASN A 269 -20.36 -32.65 -10.76
CA ASN A 269 -19.47 -33.40 -11.65
C ASN A 269 -19.68 -34.93 -11.54
N LYS A 270 -20.88 -35.40 -11.92
CA LYS A 270 -21.27 -36.83 -11.84
C LYS A 270 -20.50 -37.75 -12.79
N THR A 271 -19.79 -37.20 -13.77
CA THR A 271 -19.04 -37.95 -14.81
C THR A 271 -17.56 -38.12 -14.50
N LEU A 272 -17.09 -37.70 -13.31
CA LEU A 272 -15.69 -37.87 -12.91
C LEU A 272 -15.30 -39.35 -12.82
N SER A 273 -14.07 -39.69 -13.23
CA SER A 273 -13.55 -41.05 -13.07
C SER A 273 -13.48 -41.45 -11.59
N SER A 274 -13.75 -42.74 -11.33
CA SER A 274 -13.69 -43.31 -9.98
C SER A 274 -12.32 -43.07 -9.32
N ASP A 275 -11.24 -43.19 -10.08
CA ASP A 275 -9.87 -43.01 -9.58
C ASP A 275 -9.62 -41.56 -9.14
N LYS A 276 -10.09 -40.58 -9.91
CA LYS A 276 -9.94 -39.17 -9.54
C LYS A 276 -10.79 -38.82 -8.32
N LEU A 277 -12.00 -39.36 -8.22
CA LEU A 277 -12.85 -39.19 -7.05
C LEU A 277 -12.18 -39.78 -5.79
N SER A 278 -11.61 -40.98 -5.90
CA SER A 278 -10.87 -41.64 -4.82
C SER A 278 -9.67 -40.80 -4.36
N THR A 279 -8.89 -40.29 -5.31
CA THR A 279 -7.74 -39.43 -5.04
C THR A 279 -8.14 -38.15 -4.31
N MET A 280 -9.19 -37.46 -4.79
CA MET A 280 -9.70 -36.25 -4.15
C MET A 280 -10.22 -36.53 -2.73
N LYS A 281 -10.91 -37.64 -2.52
CA LYS A 281 -11.36 -38.06 -1.17
C LYS A 281 -10.18 -38.31 -0.25
N GLY A 282 -9.15 -39.02 -0.72
CA GLY A 282 -7.92 -39.28 0.02
C GLY A 282 -7.19 -38.00 0.41
N ASN A 283 -7.09 -37.05 -0.53
CA ASN A 283 -6.47 -35.74 -0.28
C ASN A 283 -7.26 -34.93 0.75
N LEU A 284 -8.58 -34.86 0.60
CA LEU A 284 -9.44 -34.15 1.54
C LEU A 284 -9.37 -34.76 2.94
N HIS A 285 -9.37 -36.09 3.05
CA HIS A 285 -9.20 -36.74 4.34
C HIS A 285 -7.84 -36.42 4.97
N LYS A 286 -6.75 -36.45 4.19
CA LYS A 286 -5.42 -36.09 4.68
C LYS A 286 -5.36 -34.63 5.16
N LEU A 287 -6.08 -33.72 4.50
CA LEU A 287 -6.22 -32.33 4.93
C LEU A 287 -7.01 -32.21 6.24
N ILE A 288 -8.16 -32.89 6.34
CA ILE A 288 -9.00 -32.88 7.54
C ILE A 288 -8.22 -33.38 8.76
N LYS A 289 -7.37 -34.41 8.61
CA LYS A 289 -6.52 -34.92 9.71
C LYS A 289 -5.54 -33.88 10.29
N GLN A 290 -5.27 -32.79 9.59
CA GLN A 290 -4.43 -31.69 10.08
C GLN A 290 -5.22 -30.68 10.94
N SER A 291 -6.55 -30.82 11.03
CA SER A 291 -7.39 -29.98 11.90
C SER A 291 -7.15 -30.28 13.37
N SER A 292 -7.19 -29.24 14.20
CA SER A 292 -7.16 -29.37 15.66
C SER A 292 -8.49 -29.83 16.26
N ASP A 293 -9.60 -29.72 15.51
CA ASP A 293 -10.93 -30.10 15.96
C ASP A 293 -11.23 -31.59 15.66
N LEU A 294 -11.03 -32.42 16.69
CA LEU A 294 -11.24 -33.87 16.60
C LEU A 294 -12.69 -34.27 16.31
N VAL A 295 -13.68 -33.45 16.70
CA VAL A 295 -15.10 -33.70 16.41
C VAL A 295 -15.33 -33.57 14.90
N GLN A 296 -14.79 -32.50 14.33
CA GLN A 296 -14.84 -32.25 12.89
C GLN A 296 -14.07 -33.33 12.10
N VAL A 297 -12.90 -33.75 12.59
CA VAL A 297 -12.13 -34.85 11.98
C VAL A 297 -12.95 -36.13 11.97
N TYR A 298 -13.56 -36.50 13.10
CA TYR A 298 -14.37 -37.71 13.18
C TYR A 298 -15.57 -37.65 12.22
N LYS A 299 -16.36 -36.57 12.27
CA LYS A 299 -17.56 -36.38 11.46
C LYS A 299 -17.26 -36.49 9.96
N TYR A 300 -16.33 -35.69 9.44
CA TYR A 300 -16.05 -35.71 8.01
C TYR A 300 -15.33 -36.98 7.56
N SER A 301 -14.55 -37.63 8.43
CA SER A 301 -13.96 -38.94 8.10
C SER A 301 -15.04 -40.01 7.91
N GLN A 302 -16.09 -40.02 8.75
CA GLN A 302 -17.25 -40.90 8.58
C GLN A 302 -17.99 -40.58 7.27
N GLU A 303 -18.31 -39.31 7.01
CA GLU A 303 -19.05 -38.89 5.80
C GLU A 303 -18.28 -39.19 4.50
N LEU A 304 -16.94 -39.16 4.53
CA LEU A 304 -16.09 -39.53 3.40
C LEU A 304 -15.94 -41.05 3.21
N GLY A 305 -16.36 -41.86 4.18
CA GLY A 305 -16.29 -43.32 4.17
C GLY A 305 -15.04 -43.92 4.81
N PHE A 306 -14.24 -43.15 5.54
CA PHE A 306 -13.04 -43.61 6.25
C PHE A 306 -13.37 -44.11 7.67
N VAL A 307 -14.29 -45.07 7.77
CA VAL A 307 -14.88 -45.58 9.02
C VAL A 307 -13.84 -46.19 9.97
N GLU A 308 -12.82 -46.86 9.43
CA GLU A 308 -11.74 -47.42 10.26
C GLU A 308 -10.87 -46.33 10.88
N ALA A 309 -10.56 -45.28 10.12
CA ALA A 309 -9.78 -44.15 10.59
C ALA A 309 -10.52 -43.37 11.68
N SER A 310 -11.83 -43.15 11.52
CA SER A 310 -12.67 -42.50 12.54
C SER A 310 -12.85 -43.37 13.79
N ASN A 311 -12.98 -44.70 13.64
CA ASN A 311 -13.06 -45.61 14.79
C ASN A 311 -11.74 -45.69 15.57
N ASN A 312 -10.59 -45.53 14.91
CA ASN A 312 -9.31 -45.45 15.60
C ASN A 312 -9.19 -44.18 16.46
N LEU A 313 -9.78 -43.05 16.03
CA LEU A 313 -9.82 -41.83 16.85
C LEU A 313 -10.61 -42.03 18.17
N LEU A 314 -11.63 -42.91 18.18
CA LEU A 314 -12.37 -43.27 19.40
C LEU A 314 -11.56 -44.12 20.38
N LYS A 315 -10.49 -44.77 19.91
CA LYS A 315 -9.59 -45.61 20.72
C LYS A 315 -8.34 -44.85 21.16
N ASP A 316 -8.14 -43.65 20.66
CA ASP A 316 -6.99 -42.79 20.97
C ASP A 316 -7.16 -42.10 22.33
N ILE A 317 -6.15 -41.37 22.80
CA ILE A 317 -6.09 -40.70 24.11
C ILE A 317 -7.30 -39.77 24.33
N ASN A 318 -7.80 -39.14 23.25
CA ASN A 318 -8.99 -38.27 23.28
C ASN A 318 -10.31 -39.00 22.97
N GLY A 319 -10.27 -40.32 22.87
CA GLY A 319 -11.40 -41.18 22.47
C GLY A 319 -12.55 -41.21 23.47
N ALA A 320 -12.27 -40.99 24.76
CA ALA A 320 -13.30 -40.88 25.80
C ALA A 320 -14.22 -39.67 25.59
N TYR A 321 -13.64 -38.51 25.21
CA TYR A 321 -14.38 -37.28 24.89
C TYR A 321 -15.28 -37.45 23.67
N LEU A 322 -14.73 -38.01 22.58
CA LEU A 322 -15.50 -38.29 21.37
C LEU A 322 -16.59 -39.35 21.61
N SER A 323 -16.32 -40.36 22.44
CA SER A 323 -17.29 -41.39 22.80
C SER A 323 -18.45 -40.83 23.62
N ASP A 324 -18.19 -39.86 24.50
CA ASP A 324 -19.22 -39.19 25.30
C ASP A 324 -20.12 -38.31 24.42
N LEU A 325 -19.54 -37.50 23.54
CA LEU A 325 -20.29 -36.71 22.55
C LEU A 325 -21.17 -37.58 21.64
N ARG A 326 -20.66 -38.76 21.26
CA ARG A 326 -21.40 -39.73 20.43
C ARG A 326 -22.59 -40.32 21.19
N ARG A 327 -22.44 -40.57 22.49
CA ARG A 327 -23.53 -41.06 23.35
C ARG A 327 -24.60 -40.00 23.59
N GLN A 328 -24.21 -38.72 23.58
CA GLN A 328 -25.12 -37.58 23.74
C GLN A 328 -25.84 -37.18 22.44
N GLY A 329 -25.54 -37.82 21.31
CA GLY A 329 -26.15 -37.50 20.01
C GLY A 329 -25.59 -36.23 19.34
N ASN A 330 -24.45 -35.73 19.81
CA ASN A 330 -23.83 -34.48 19.35
C ASN A 330 -22.74 -34.70 18.26
N LEU A 331 -22.73 -35.88 17.63
CA LEU A 331 -21.70 -36.31 16.66
C LEU A 331 -22.29 -36.94 15.40
#